data_AF-A0A150NF24-F1
#
_entry.id   AF-A0A150NF24-F1
#
_cell.length_a   1.000
_cell.length_b   1.000
_cell.length_c   1.000
_cell.angle_alpha   90.00
_cell.angle_beta   90.00
_cell.angle_gamma   90.00
#
_symmetry.space_group_name_H-M   'P 1'
#
loop_
_entity.id
_entity.type
_entity.pdbx_description
1 polymer ?
#
loop_
_entity_poly.entity_id
_entity_poly.type
_entity_poly.pdbx_seq_one_letter_code
_entity_poly.pdbx_strand_id
1 'polypeptide(L)'
;MKGVDLSSLTFELIQHRFTKPAKRVIEQRYPKTKLDLDESKRKYKWGRYGIGKYVYRDEEAQELEETMRSYIARFFPAAEVQYFT
;
A
#
# COMPACT_ATOMS: atom_id res chain seq x y z
N MET A 1 -11.99 22.45 -25.82
CA MET A 1 -11.56 22.27 -24.42
C MET A 1 -10.05 22.14 -24.40
N LYS A 2 -9.34 22.91 -23.57
CA LYS A 2 -7.92 22.63 -23.31
C LYS A 2 -7.89 21.43 -22.36
N GLY A 3 -7.19 20.36 -22.74
CA GLY A 3 -6.97 19.21 -21.87
C GLY A 3 -6.17 19.60 -20.62
N VAL A 4 -6.22 18.75 -19.59
CA VAL A 4 -5.36 18.89 -18.40
C VAL A 4 -3.94 18.49 -18.79
N ASP A 5 -2.94 19.30 -18.45
CA ASP A 5 -1.53 18.96 -18.57
C ASP A 5 -1.12 18.04 -17.41
N LEU A 6 -0.56 16.87 -17.74
CA LEU A 6 -0.15 15.84 -16.79
C LEU A 6 1.37 15.61 -16.78
N SER A 7 2.14 16.47 -17.45
CA SER A 7 3.59 16.31 -17.62
C SER A 7 4.39 16.32 -16.30
N SER A 8 3.82 16.90 -15.23
CA SER A 8 4.42 16.92 -13.89
C SER A 8 3.65 16.07 -12.87
N LEU A 9 2.80 15.15 -13.32
CA LEU A 9 2.02 14.30 -12.42
C LEU A 9 2.94 13.27 -11.74
N THR A 10 2.74 13.09 -10.43
CA THR A 10 3.49 12.11 -9.63
C THR A 10 2.55 11.14 -8.93
N PHE A 11 3.06 9.94 -8.63
CA PHE A 11 2.38 8.89 -7.88
C PHE A 11 3.23 8.42 -6.69
N GLU A 12 2.56 8.19 -5.57
CA GLU A 12 3.11 7.59 -4.35
C GLU A 12 2.31 6.32 -4.05
N LEU A 13 2.98 5.17 -3.99
CA LEU A 13 2.33 3.87 -3.81
C LEU A 13 2.56 3.35 -2.39
N ILE A 14 1.48 3.06 -1.68
CA ILE A 14 1.54 2.62 -0.28
C ILE A 14 0.73 1.34 -0.15
N GLN A 15 1.40 0.23 0.19
CA GLN A 15 0.71 -1.01 0.46
C GLN A 15 -0.02 -0.95 1.82
N HIS A 16 -1.11 -1.70 1.93
CA HIS A 16 -1.82 -1.82 3.21
C HIS A 16 -0.89 -2.39 4.29
N ARG A 17 -0.85 -1.71 5.43
CA ARG A 17 -0.09 -2.13 6.61
C ARG A 17 -0.89 -1.89 7.89
N PHE A 18 -0.68 -2.72 8.89
CA PHE A 18 -1.34 -2.55 10.19
C PHE A 18 -0.43 -3.02 11.33
N THR A 19 -0.73 -2.57 12.55
CA THR A 19 -0.05 -3.01 13.77
C THR A 19 -0.98 -3.92 14.59
N LYS A 20 -0.41 -4.72 15.48
CA LYS A 20 -1.19 -5.58 16.37
C LYS A 20 -2.21 -4.79 17.23
N PRO A 21 -1.89 -3.61 17.80
CA PRO A 21 -2.88 -2.77 18.46
C PRO A 21 -3.98 -2.25 17.53
N ALA A 22 -3.63 -1.88 16.29
CA ALA A 22 -4.61 -1.38 15.32
C ALA A 22 -5.67 -2.43 15.02
N LYS A 23 -5.29 -3.71 14.88
CA LYS A 23 -6.24 -4.81 14.70
C LYS A 23 -7.32 -4.84 15.78
N ARG A 24 -6.90 -4.87 17.06
CA ARG A 24 -7.83 -4.88 18.21
C ARG A 24 -8.75 -3.65 18.21
N VAL A 25 -8.19 -2.48 17.93
CA VAL A 25 -8.96 -1.21 17.91
C VAL A 25 -9.98 -1.22 16.78
N ILE A 26 -9.62 -1.70 15.59
CA ILE A 26 -10.49 -1.76 14.42
C ILE A 26 -11.63 -2.77 14.66
N GLU A 27 -11.32 -3.97 15.14
CA GLU A 27 -12.33 -5.00 15.44
C GLU A 27 -13.35 -4.52 16.48
N GLN A 28 -12.91 -3.78 17.50
CA GLN A 28 -13.80 -3.21 18.52
C GLN A 28 -14.68 -2.07 17.96
N ARG A 29 -14.10 -1.15 17.18
CA ARG A 29 -14.81 0.03 16.67
C ARG A 29 -15.71 -0.28 15.47
N TYR A 30 -15.33 -1.28 14.69
CA TYR A 30 -16.01 -1.67 13.45
C TYR A 30 -16.28 -3.18 13.43
N PRO A 31 -17.20 -3.70 14.25
CA PRO A 31 -17.39 -5.15 14.43
C PRO A 31 -17.81 -5.92 13.17
N LYS A 32 -18.31 -5.21 12.14
CA LYS A 32 -18.74 -5.78 10.85
C LYS A 32 -17.81 -5.41 9.69
N THR A 33 -16.58 -4.97 10.00
CA THR A 33 -15.59 -4.64 8.97
C THR A 33 -15.25 -5.87 8.11
N LYS A 34 -15.02 -5.65 6.82
CA LYS A 34 -14.49 -6.66 5.90
C LYS A 34 -12.97 -6.53 5.70
N LEU A 35 -12.33 -5.63 6.45
CA LEU A 35 -10.89 -5.39 6.34
C LEU A 35 -10.12 -6.63 6.81
N ASP A 36 -9.34 -7.25 5.92
CA ASP A 36 -8.51 -8.41 6.25
C ASP A 36 -7.28 -7.97 7.06
N LEU A 37 -7.28 -8.36 8.33
CA LEU A 37 -6.23 -8.12 9.33
C LEU A 37 -5.63 -9.45 9.83
N ASP A 38 -5.62 -10.49 8.99
CA ASP A 38 -5.00 -11.77 9.29
C ASP A 38 -3.46 -11.67 9.22
N GLU A 39 -2.82 -11.79 10.38
CA GLU A 39 -1.37 -11.70 10.54
C GLU A 39 -0.64 -12.88 9.89
N SER A 40 -1.29 -14.04 9.74
CA SER A 40 -0.67 -15.25 9.15
C SER A 40 -0.38 -15.12 7.65
N LYS A 41 -1.16 -14.26 6.98
CA LYS A 41 -0.99 -13.91 5.56
C LYS A 41 0.00 -12.77 5.33
N ARG A 42 0.67 -12.28 6.38
CA ARG A 42 1.48 -11.07 6.33
C ARG A 42 2.91 -11.32 6.78
N LYS A 43 3.82 -10.47 6.32
CA LYS A 43 5.19 -10.38 6.82
C LYS A 43 5.27 -9.31 7.91
N TYR A 44 5.84 -9.64 9.05
CA TYR A 44 6.10 -8.66 10.10
C TYR A 44 7.43 -7.93 9.86
N LYS A 45 7.38 -6.60 9.72
CA LYS A 45 8.55 -5.72 9.63
C LYS A 45 8.77 -5.04 10.98
N TRP A 46 9.92 -5.31 11.59
CA TRP A 46 10.35 -4.66 12.84
C TRP A 46 10.58 -3.16 12.63
N GLY A 47 10.06 -2.35 13.57
CA GLY A 47 10.36 -0.93 13.61
C GLY A 47 11.76 -0.68 14.16
N ARG A 48 12.45 0.35 13.67
CA ARG A 48 13.83 0.68 14.10
C ARG A 48 13.94 1.02 15.60
N TYR A 49 12.89 1.58 16.19
CA TYR A 49 12.89 2.08 17.57
C TYR A 49 11.61 1.69 18.36
N GLY A 50 10.87 0.69 17.91
CA GLY A 50 9.60 0.35 18.56
C GLY A 50 8.76 -0.69 17.82
N ILE A 51 7.45 -0.49 17.85
CA ILE A 51 6.44 -1.44 17.37
C ILE A 51 6.60 -1.67 15.86
N GLY A 52 6.63 -2.94 15.46
CA GLY A 52 6.65 -3.32 14.06
C GLY A 52 5.26 -3.27 13.42
N LYS A 53 5.20 -3.63 12.14
CA LYS A 53 3.95 -3.63 11.36
C LYS A 53 3.88 -4.84 10.44
N TYR A 54 2.66 -5.26 10.15
CA TYR A 54 2.36 -6.29 9.17
C TYR A 54 2.22 -5.64 7.79
N VAL A 55 2.95 -6.17 6.82
CA VAL A 55 2.89 -5.81 5.39
C VAL A 55 2.65 -7.07 4.57
N TYR A 56 2.38 -6.95 3.26
CA TYR A 56 2.33 -8.14 2.40
C TYR A 56 3.69 -8.87 2.39
N ARG A 57 3.68 -10.16 2.00
CA ARG A 57 4.92 -10.90 1.77
C ARG A 57 5.68 -10.26 0.60
N ASP A 58 6.97 -10.55 0.49
CA ASP A 58 7.82 -9.84 -0.48
C ASP A 58 7.36 -10.10 -1.91
N GLU A 59 6.92 -11.32 -2.22
CA GLU A 59 6.40 -11.70 -3.53
C GLU A 59 5.10 -10.96 -3.88
N GLU A 60 4.15 -10.91 -2.94
CA GLU A 60 2.88 -10.21 -3.10
C GLU A 60 3.08 -8.69 -3.21
N ALA A 61 4.01 -8.12 -2.43
CA ALA A 61 4.35 -6.71 -2.49
C ALA A 61 4.99 -6.34 -3.83
N GLN A 62 5.87 -7.19 -4.35
CA GLN A 62 6.47 -7.01 -5.68
C GLN A 62 5.40 -7.09 -6.77
N GLU A 63 4.49 -8.07 -6.71
CA GLU A 63 3.39 -8.19 -7.68
C GLU A 63 2.50 -6.94 -7.69
N LEU A 64 2.18 -6.39 -6.51
CA LEU A 64 1.44 -5.14 -6.38
C LEU A 64 2.20 -3.97 -6.99
N GLU A 65 3.48 -3.81 -6.69
CA GLU A 65 4.32 -2.73 -7.22
C GLU A 65 4.40 -2.77 -8.74
N GLU A 66 4.74 -3.93 -9.31
CA GLU A 66 4.88 -4.12 -10.76
C GLU A 66 3.55 -3.86 -11.49
N THR A 67 2.45 -4.38 -10.95
CA THR A 67 1.11 -4.18 -11.52
C THR A 67 0.72 -2.71 -11.52
N MET A 68 0.92 -2.00 -10.41
CA MET A 68 0.59 -0.57 -10.32
C MET A 68 1.47 0.27 -11.23
N ARG A 69 2.78 0.00 -11.29
CA ARG A 69 3.71 0.68 -12.21
C ARG A 69 3.33 0.45 -13.67
N SER A 70 2.92 -0.77 -14.03
CA SER A 70 2.45 -1.10 -15.38
C SER A 70 1.21 -0.30 -15.78
N TYR A 71 0.22 -0.18 -14.89
CA TYR A 71 -0.96 0.64 -15.15
C TYR A 71 -0.63 2.13 -15.26
N ILE A 72 0.24 2.65 -14.39
CA ILE A 72 0.67 4.05 -14.45
C ILE A 72 1.39 4.32 -15.77
N ALA A 73 2.33 3.46 -16.19
CA ALA A 73 3.01 3.61 -17.47
C ALA A 73 2.04 3.56 -18.67
N ARG A 74 0.99 2.72 -18.59
CA ARG A 74 -0.02 2.59 -19.65
C ARG A 74 -0.94 3.80 -19.78
N PHE A 75 -1.39 4.36 -18.66
CA PHE A 75 -2.42 5.41 -18.66
C PHE A 75 -1.86 6.82 -18.44
N PHE A 76 -0.68 6.93 -17.84
CA PHE A 76 0.02 8.17 -17.50
C PHE A 76 1.51 8.09 -17.91
N PRO A 77 1.81 8.00 -19.21
CA PRO A 77 3.16 7.69 -19.70
C PRO A 77 4.23 8.73 -19.35
N ALA A 78 3.84 9.96 -19.01
CA ALA A 78 4.73 11.04 -18.61
C ALA A 78 4.84 11.20 -17.08
N ALA A 79 4.08 10.42 -16.30
CA ALA A 79 4.05 10.56 -14.85
C ALA A 79 5.21 9.80 -14.17
N GLU A 80 5.64 10.32 -13.02
CA GLU A 80 6.70 9.72 -12.21
C GLU A 80 6.11 8.95 -11.03
N VAL A 81 6.62 7.74 -10.75
CA VAL A 81 6.32 7.02 -9.51
C VAL A 81 7.47 7.25 -8.54
N GLN A 82 7.23 8.06 -7.50
CA GLN A 82 8.28 8.49 -6.56
C GLN A 82 8.77 7.34 -5.67
N TYR A 83 7.84 6.53 -5.15
CA TYR A 83 8.18 5.37 -4.32
C TYR A 83 7.02 4.36 -4.22
N PHE A 84 7.39 3.15 -3.80
CA PHE A 84 6.49 2.13 -3.29
C PHE A 84 6.94 1.73 -1.88
N THR A 85 6.02 1.65 -0.91
CA THR A 85 6.35 1.28 0.49
C THR A 85 5.33 0.39 1.16
#